data_AF-A0A9N9XDI1-F1
#
_entry.id   AF-A0A9N9XDI1-F1
#
_cell.length_a   1.000
_cell.length_b   1.000
_cell.length_c   1.000
_cell.angle_alpha   90.00
_cell.angle_beta   90.00
_cell.angle_gamma   90.00
#
_symmetry.space_group_name_H-M   'P 1'
#
loop_
_entity.id
_entity.type
_entity.pdbx_description
1 polymer ?
#
loop_
_entity_poly.entity_id
_entity_poly.type
_entity_poly.pdbx_seq_one_letter_code
_entity_poly.pdbx_strand_id
1 'polypeptide(L)'
;MCPATTDFEYRSLQHSHLQWNFSSLNSNPGRGIRSGVRSPCTIARRRYGFVKIQAKLCRHSMEIMPYVQAAAVLASETCKSIFRDRRWNCSSIVTAPFLTPDLTRATREQAYVYAISSAALTYTMARACSSGALYHCTCASKPTSLPNGQFQWGGCGDNVKWGAQFAKRFIDNVEKHKIDKKNTSVKKESEQAVKTKMQKDQGAYFGMDNNAIATVNLHNNRVGRKVMTDSLRTQCKCHGVSGSCNIKTCWKALPPMSEVGEI
;
A
#
# COMPACT_ATOMS: atom_id res chain seq x y z
N MET A 1 -4.62 -33.80 -21.74
CA MET A 1 -3.33 -33.91 -21.04
C MET A 1 -2.93 -32.52 -20.57
N CYS A 2 -3.08 -32.23 -19.28
CA CYS A 2 -2.57 -31.01 -18.65
C CYS A 2 -1.36 -31.41 -17.80
N PRO A 3 -0.19 -30.75 -17.89
CA PRO A 3 0.92 -31.09 -17.01
C PRO A 3 0.69 -30.55 -15.60
N ALA A 4 1.21 -31.31 -14.66
CA ALA A 4 1.08 -31.18 -13.22
C ALA A 4 1.64 -29.87 -12.65
N THR A 5 0.97 -29.38 -11.62
CA THR A 5 1.43 -28.32 -10.71
C THR A 5 2.62 -28.82 -9.90
N THR A 6 3.78 -28.20 -10.06
CA THR A 6 4.94 -28.36 -9.18
C THR A 6 4.79 -27.46 -7.95
N ASP A 7 4.98 -28.07 -6.78
CA ASP A 7 5.09 -27.44 -5.46
C ASP A 7 6.19 -26.38 -5.43
N PHE A 8 5.86 -25.20 -4.89
CA PHE A 8 6.84 -24.24 -4.35
C PHE A 8 6.31 -23.68 -3.02
N GLU A 9 6.87 -24.18 -1.91
CA GLU A 9 6.98 -23.43 -0.66
C GLU A 9 7.78 -22.14 -0.92
N TYR A 10 7.37 -20.99 -0.39
CA TYR A 10 8.22 -20.01 0.34
C TYR A 10 7.38 -18.80 0.79
N ARG A 11 7.77 -18.26 1.95
CA ARG A 11 6.99 -17.35 2.80
C ARG A 11 7.63 -15.97 2.84
N SER A 12 6.84 -14.95 2.56
CA SER A 12 6.94 -13.59 3.08
C SER A 12 5.71 -12.80 2.66
N LEU A 13 5.60 -11.52 3.02
CA LEU A 13 4.46 -10.59 2.90
C LEU A 13 3.77 -10.47 1.52
N GLN A 14 4.17 -11.27 0.53
CA GLN A 14 3.66 -11.31 -0.84
C GLN A 14 3.55 -12.75 -1.38
N HIS A 15 2.30 -13.25 -1.35
CA HIS A 15 1.76 -14.50 -1.95
C HIS A 15 2.07 -15.83 -1.24
N SER A 16 1.21 -16.86 -1.25
CA SER A 16 0.13 -17.20 -2.19
C SER A 16 -1.11 -17.88 -1.55
N HIS A 17 -1.22 -17.93 -0.23
CA HIS A 17 -2.46 -18.33 0.45
C HIS A 17 -2.68 -17.52 1.73
N LEU A 18 -3.26 -16.33 1.60
CA LEU A 18 -4.44 -16.12 2.43
C LEU A 18 -5.57 -16.83 1.69
N GLN A 19 -5.67 -18.15 1.87
CA GLN A 19 -7.03 -18.63 2.07
C GLN A 19 -7.45 -17.97 3.39
N TRP A 20 -7.99 -16.76 3.29
CA TRP A 20 -9.05 -16.43 4.20
C TRP A 20 -10.08 -17.51 3.93
N ASN A 21 -10.06 -18.57 4.72
CA ASN A 21 -11.14 -19.54 4.71
C ASN A 21 -12.34 -18.82 5.34
N PHE A 22 -12.96 -17.92 4.56
CA PHE A 22 -14.19 -17.22 4.90
C PHE A 22 -15.34 -18.23 5.10
N SER A 23 -15.17 -19.49 4.70
CA SER A 23 -16.11 -20.58 4.99
C SER A 23 -16.26 -20.86 6.50
N SER A 24 -15.36 -20.36 7.37
CA SER A 24 -15.57 -20.39 8.83
C SER A 24 -16.38 -19.20 9.37
N LEU A 25 -16.80 -18.25 8.52
CA LEU A 25 -17.60 -17.08 8.91
C LEU A 25 -19.11 -17.31 8.76
N ASN A 26 -19.55 -18.53 8.47
CA ASN A 26 -20.96 -18.90 8.50
C ASN A 26 -21.39 -19.62 9.79
N SER A 27 -20.64 -19.43 10.88
CA SER A 27 -21.07 -19.83 12.22
C SER A 27 -21.45 -18.59 13.01
N ASN A 28 -22.75 -18.38 13.14
CA ASN A 28 -23.49 -17.37 13.90
C ASN A 28 -22.77 -16.53 14.98
N PRO A 29 -23.21 -15.26 15.19
CA PRO A 29 -22.70 -14.38 16.23
C PRO A 29 -23.30 -14.77 17.58
N GLY A 30 -22.65 -15.66 18.30
CA GLY A 30 -23.12 -16.01 19.64
C GLY A 30 -22.39 -17.20 20.24
N ARG A 31 -21.77 -16.95 21.40
CA ARG A 31 -21.16 -17.92 22.33
C ARG A 31 -19.82 -18.53 21.90
N GLY A 32 -18.79 -18.16 22.66
CA GLY A 32 -17.70 -19.03 23.07
C GLY A 32 -16.88 -19.70 21.96
N ILE A 33 -16.08 -18.93 21.22
CA ILE A 33 -14.99 -19.51 20.43
C ILE A 33 -13.89 -19.96 21.40
N ARG A 34 -13.55 -21.25 21.35
CA ARG A 34 -12.48 -21.90 22.10
C ARG A 34 -11.22 -21.01 22.22
N SER A 35 -10.72 -20.86 23.44
CA SER A 35 -9.47 -20.20 23.79
C SER A 35 -8.29 -20.82 23.01
N GLY A 36 -7.95 -20.24 21.85
CA GLY A 36 -6.78 -20.68 21.06
C GLY A 36 -6.70 -20.15 19.63
N VAL A 37 -7.84 -19.88 18.97
CA VAL A 37 -7.84 -19.40 17.59
C VAL A 37 -7.56 -17.89 17.55
N ARG A 38 -6.40 -17.51 17.02
CA ARG A 38 -6.03 -16.09 16.87
C ARG A 38 -6.77 -15.48 15.70
N SER A 39 -7.33 -14.28 15.88
CA SER A 39 -7.96 -13.56 14.77
C SER A 39 -6.96 -13.28 13.64
N PRO A 40 -7.40 -13.24 12.36
CA PRO A 40 -6.53 -12.95 11.22
C PRO A 40 -5.67 -11.69 11.40
N CYS A 41 -6.26 -10.62 11.97
CA CYS A 41 -5.55 -9.38 12.26
C CYS A 41 -4.49 -9.51 13.37
N THR A 42 -4.67 -10.45 14.32
CA THR A 42 -3.65 -10.77 15.33
C THR A 42 -2.48 -11.52 14.72
N ILE A 43 -2.76 -12.44 13.78
CA ILE A 43 -1.74 -13.13 12.98
C ILE A 43 -0.95 -12.11 12.15
N ALA A 44 -1.64 -11.18 11.49
CA ALA A 44 -1.00 -10.12 10.71
C ALA A 44 -0.07 -9.22 11.55
N ARG A 45 -0.45 -8.94 12.80
CA ARG A 45 0.41 -8.21 13.74
C ARG A 45 1.73 -8.95 14.02
N ARG A 46 1.67 -10.26 14.23
CA ARG A 46 2.84 -11.06 14.62
C ARG A 46 3.71 -11.43 13.43
N ARG A 47 3.10 -11.83 12.32
CA ARG A 47 3.78 -12.40 11.16
C ARG A 47 4.17 -11.35 10.11
N TYR A 48 3.37 -10.31 9.99
CA TYR A 48 3.49 -9.29 8.94
C TYR A 48 3.83 -7.90 9.49
N GLY A 49 4.11 -7.81 10.79
CA GLY A 49 4.58 -6.57 11.41
C GLY A 49 3.54 -5.45 11.49
N PHE A 50 2.23 -5.76 11.42
CA PHE A 50 1.22 -4.70 11.52
C PHE A 50 1.38 -3.92 12.83
N VAL A 51 1.32 -2.60 12.76
CA VAL A 51 1.26 -1.77 13.97
C VAL A 51 -0.15 -1.81 14.60
N LYS A 52 -0.29 -1.38 15.85
CA LYS A 52 -1.58 -1.43 16.59
C LYS A 52 -2.75 -0.83 15.79
N ILE A 53 -2.49 0.29 15.11
CA ILE A 53 -3.49 1.01 14.31
C ILE A 53 -3.86 0.26 13.01
N GLN A 54 -2.90 -0.36 12.32
CA GLN A 54 -3.19 -1.24 11.17
C GLN A 54 -4.01 -2.47 11.59
N ALA A 55 -3.68 -3.08 12.74
CA ALA A 55 -4.46 -4.19 13.28
C ALA A 55 -5.88 -3.75 13.69
N LYS A 56 -6.07 -2.50 14.12
CA LYS A 56 -7.40 -1.92 14.38
C LYS A 56 -8.18 -1.74 13.08
N LEU A 57 -7.56 -1.18 12.03
CA LEU A 57 -8.17 -1.05 10.70
C LEU A 57 -8.55 -2.40 10.12
N CYS A 58 -7.66 -3.39 10.20
CA CYS A 58 -7.94 -4.76 9.79
C CYS A 58 -9.20 -5.33 10.44
N ARG A 59 -9.40 -5.10 11.74
CA ARG A 59 -10.60 -5.59 12.46
C ARG A 59 -11.90 -4.91 12.05
N HIS A 60 -11.84 -3.65 11.63
CA HIS A 60 -13.04 -2.88 11.24
C HIS A 60 -13.39 -3.04 9.75
N SER A 61 -12.46 -3.55 8.94
CA SER A 61 -12.63 -3.65 7.50
C SER A 61 -11.87 -4.86 6.97
N MET A 62 -12.33 -6.05 7.38
CA MET A 62 -11.68 -7.31 7.01
C MET A 62 -11.78 -7.57 5.50
N GLU A 63 -12.88 -7.15 4.88
CA GLU A 63 -13.18 -7.27 3.46
C GLU A 63 -12.18 -6.51 2.58
N ILE A 64 -11.52 -5.48 3.13
CA ILE A 64 -10.52 -4.68 2.43
C ILE A 64 -9.14 -5.36 2.44
N MET A 65 -8.86 -6.25 3.40
CA MET A 65 -7.53 -6.82 3.61
C MET A 65 -6.98 -7.67 2.44
N PRO A 66 -7.80 -8.44 1.68
CA PRO A 66 -7.33 -9.10 0.47
C PRO A 66 -6.75 -8.11 -0.56
N TYR A 67 -7.33 -6.92 -0.69
CA TYR A 67 -6.81 -5.88 -1.58
C TYR A 67 -5.53 -5.23 -1.05
N VAL A 68 -5.37 -5.15 0.27
CA VAL A 68 -4.08 -4.73 0.88
C VAL A 68 -2.98 -5.74 0.56
N GLN A 69 -3.28 -7.04 0.63
CA GLN A 69 -2.33 -8.08 0.26
C GLN A 69 -1.99 -8.03 -1.23
N ALA A 70 -2.99 -7.93 -2.11
CA ALA A 70 -2.77 -7.83 -3.55
C ALA A 70 -1.93 -6.61 -3.91
N ALA A 71 -2.17 -5.46 -3.25
CA ALA A 71 -1.34 -4.27 -3.40
C ALA A 71 0.11 -4.48 -2.97
N ALA A 72 0.33 -5.17 -1.84
CA ALA A 72 1.68 -5.48 -1.41
C ALA A 72 2.40 -6.27 -2.50
N VAL A 73 1.79 -7.30 -3.06
CA VAL A 73 2.45 -8.12 -4.08
C VAL A 73 2.71 -7.32 -5.34
N LEU A 74 1.70 -6.60 -5.81
CA LEU A 74 1.82 -5.73 -6.97
C LEU A 74 3.02 -4.79 -6.83
N ALA A 75 3.27 -4.23 -5.64
CA ALA A 75 4.42 -3.35 -5.40
C ALA A 75 5.77 -4.06 -5.60
N SER A 76 5.92 -5.30 -5.14
CA SER A 76 7.18 -6.05 -5.29
C SER A 76 7.39 -6.62 -6.67
N GLU A 77 6.35 -7.15 -7.29
CA GLU A 77 6.43 -7.59 -8.67
C GLU A 77 6.82 -6.42 -9.56
N THR A 78 6.19 -5.25 -9.37
CA THR A 78 6.56 -4.03 -10.08
C THR A 78 8.01 -3.63 -9.79
N CYS A 79 8.41 -3.57 -8.52
CA CYS A 79 9.77 -3.18 -8.15
C CYS A 79 10.84 -4.11 -8.74
N LYS A 80 10.64 -5.42 -8.62
CA LYS A 80 11.55 -6.43 -9.20
C LYS A 80 11.58 -6.35 -10.73
N SER A 81 10.43 -6.08 -11.37
CA SER A 81 10.35 -5.92 -12.82
C SER A 81 11.09 -4.68 -13.30
N ILE A 82 10.93 -3.54 -12.63
CA ILE A 82 11.58 -2.26 -13.00
C ILE A 82 13.11 -2.34 -12.82
N PHE A 83 13.55 -2.99 -11.75
CA PHE A 83 14.97 -3.05 -11.39
C PHE A 83 15.66 -4.35 -11.83
N ARG A 84 15.01 -5.19 -12.64
CA ARG A 84 15.49 -6.53 -13.01
C ARG A 84 16.94 -6.58 -13.50
N ASP A 85 17.36 -5.58 -14.28
CA ASP A 85 18.67 -5.53 -14.93
C ASP A 85 19.63 -4.55 -14.23
N ARG A 86 19.30 -4.15 -12.99
CA ARG A 86 20.11 -3.23 -12.16
C ARG A 86 20.87 -4.04 -11.11
N ARG A 87 22.02 -3.51 -10.65
CA ARG A 87 22.82 -4.13 -9.57
C ARG A 87 22.00 -4.37 -8.31
N TRP A 88 21.14 -3.43 -7.96
CA TRP A 88 20.06 -3.65 -7.00
C TRP A 88 18.80 -4.00 -7.76
N ASN A 89 18.36 -5.26 -7.65
CA ASN A 89 17.24 -5.83 -8.41
C ASN A 89 15.92 -5.91 -7.60
N CYS A 90 15.85 -5.16 -6.50
CA CYS A 90 14.73 -5.17 -5.57
C CYS A 90 14.40 -6.55 -4.94
N SER A 91 15.33 -7.51 -4.96
CA SER A 91 15.10 -8.82 -4.34
C SER A 91 14.88 -8.76 -2.82
N SER A 92 15.44 -7.77 -2.13
CA SER A 92 15.29 -7.59 -0.68
C SER A 92 13.88 -7.20 -0.23
N ILE A 93 13.03 -6.64 -1.12
CA ILE A 93 11.67 -6.21 -0.74
C ILE A 93 10.82 -7.35 -0.19
N VAL A 94 11.08 -8.58 -0.64
CA VAL A 94 10.36 -9.77 -0.18
C VAL A 94 10.80 -10.22 1.21
N THR A 95 11.74 -9.56 1.88
CA THR A 95 12.13 -9.92 3.26
C THR A 95 11.28 -9.21 4.32
N ALA A 96 10.37 -8.32 3.89
CA ALA A 96 9.48 -7.60 4.79
C ALA A 96 8.73 -8.55 5.76
N PRO A 97 8.58 -8.20 7.04
CA PRO A 97 8.94 -6.91 7.64
C PRO A 97 10.42 -6.80 8.07
N PHE A 98 11.21 -7.87 7.91
CA PHE A 98 12.63 -7.93 8.31
C PHE A 98 13.54 -7.45 7.18
N LEU A 99 13.47 -6.15 6.92
CA LEU A 99 14.17 -5.51 5.82
C LEU A 99 15.69 -5.42 6.06
N THR A 100 16.44 -5.50 4.97
CA THR A 100 17.91 -5.37 4.93
C THR A 100 18.37 -3.90 4.93
N PRO A 101 19.68 -3.62 5.14
CA PRO A 101 20.24 -2.26 5.22
C PRO A 101 19.94 -1.35 4.01
N ASP A 102 19.84 -1.92 2.82
CA ASP A 102 19.44 -1.25 1.59
C ASP A 102 18.01 -0.68 1.65
N LEU A 103 17.16 -1.13 2.58
CA LEU A 103 15.80 -0.65 2.77
C LEU A 103 15.54 -0.04 4.17
N THR A 104 16.59 0.14 4.98
CA THR A 104 16.46 0.68 6.35
C THR A 104 17.34 1.89 6.64
N ARG A 105 18.30 2.22 5.75
CA ARG A 105 19.30 3.27 5.97
C ARG A 105 19.10 4.55 5.13
N ALA A 106 17.86 4.91 4.83
CA ALA A 106 17.48 6.08 4.03
C ALA A 106 18.17 6.15 2.65
N THR A 107 18.25 5.01 1.99
CA THR A 107 18.81 4.87 0.65
C THR A 107 17.81 5.35 -0.43
N ARG A 108 18.30 5.51 -1.67
CA ARG A 108 17.44 5.82 -2.83
C ARG A 108 16.49 4.66 -3.13
N GLU A 109 16.96 3.43 -2.93
CA GLU A 109 16.22 2.18 -3.10
C GLU A 109 15.06 2.11 -2.09
N GLN A 110 15.31 2.49 -0.83
CA GLN A 110 14.26 2.60 0.18
C GLN A 110 13.21 3.63 -0.22
N ALA A 111 13.63 4.80 -0.71
CA ALA A 111 12.71 5.83 -1.15
C ALA A 111 11.76 5.35 -2.26
N TYR A 112 12.30 4.63 -3.24
CA TYR A 112 11.49 4.01 -4.29
C TYR A 112 10.50 2.98 -3.73
N VAL A 113 10.96 2.06 -2.86
CA VAL A 113 10.09 1.01 -2.28
C VAL A 113 8.92 1.61 -1.51
N TYR A 114 9.14 2.68 -0.74
CA TYR A 114 8.06 3.37 -0.03
C TYR A 114 7.07 4.03 -1.00
N ALA A 115 7.57 4.71 -2.04
CA ALA A 115 6.72 5.32 -3.06
C ALA A 115 5.89 4.27 -3.82
N ILE A 116 6.51 3.22 -4.35
CA ILE A 116 5.81 2.19 -5.14
C ILE A 116 4.81 1.39 -4.28
N SER A 117 5.11 1.15 -3.01
CA SER A 117 4.18 0.48 -2.09
C SER A 117 2.93 1.32 -1.83
N SER A 118 3.10 2.64 -1.64
CA SER A 118 1.96 3.54 -1.44
C SER A 118 1.18 3.79 -2.73
N ALA A 119 1.85 3.76 -3.88
CA ALA A 119 1.24 3.83 -5.20
C ALA A 119 0.40 2.58 -5.50
N ALA A 120 0.97 1.39 -5.31
CA ALA A 120 0.29 0.11 -5.52
C ALA A 120 -0.95 -0.06 -4.62
N LEU A 121 -0.89 0.37 -3.35
CA LEU A 121 -2.06 0.35 -2.48
C LEU A 121 -3.16 1.30 -2.97
N THR A 122 -2.78 2.48 -3.44
CA THR A 122 -3.74 3.42 -4.04
C THR A 122 -4.35 2.85 -5.32
N TYR A 123 -3.53 2.26 -6.18
CA TYR A 123 -3.93 1.62 -7.44
C TYR A 123 -4.96 0.51 -7.21
N THR A 124 -4.63 -0.47 -6.36
CA THR A 124 -5.50 -1.63 -6.11
C THR A 124 -6.82 -1.20 -5.49
N MET A 125 -6.80 -0.25 -4.54
CA MET A 125 -8.02 0.26 -3.91
C MET A 125 -8.89 1.03 -4.89
N ALA A 126 -8.29 1.92 -5.70
CA ALA A 126 -9.02 2.71 -6.68
C ALA A 126 -9.73 1.85 -7.73
N ARG A 127 -9.05 0.79 -8.19
CA ARG A 127 -9.61 -0.18 -9.15
C ARG A 127 -10.65 -1.12 -8.52
N ALA A 128 -10.49 -1.49 -7.25
CA ALA A 128 -11.49 -2.26 -6.53
C ALA A 128 -12.79 -1.47 -6.32
N CYS A 129 -12.69 -0.14 -6.14
CA CYS A 129 -13.86 0.75 -6.12
C CYS A 129 -14.55 0.83 -7.48
N SER A 130 -13.78 0.96 -8.58
CA SER A 130 -14.36 1.09 -9.92
C SER A 130 -14.90 -0.24 -10.48
N SER A 131 -14.42 -1.38 -10.02
CA SER A 131 -14.98 -2.69 -10.36
C SER A 131 -16.20 -3.07 -9.51
N GLY A 132 -16.57 -2.27 -8.51
CA GLY A 132 -17.65 -2.58 -7.57
C GLY A 132 -17.31 -3.68 -6.56
N ALA A 133 -16.03 -4.04 -6.44
CA ALA A 133 -15.59 -5.12 -5.54
C ALA A 133 -15.44 -4.67 -4.07
N LEU A 134 -15.52 -3.36 -3.82
CA LEU A 134 -15.59 -2.75 -2.49
C LEU A 134 -16.87 -1.94 -2.34
N TYR A 135 -17.67 -2.25 -1.31
CA TYR A 135 -18.93 -1.55 -1.04
C TYR A 135 -18.78 -0.22 -0.30
N HIS A 136 -17.62 0.02 0.32
CA HIS A 136 -17.33 1.25 1.07
C HIS A 136 -16.90 2.44 0.19
N CYS A 137 -16.91 2.26 -1.13
CA CYS A 137 -16.55 3.30 -2.08
C CYS A 137 -17.33 3.14 -3.38
N THR A 138 -17.31 4.20 -4.18
CA THR A 138 -17.94 4.27 -5.50
C THR A 138 -16.90 4.53 -6.57
N CYS A 139 -17.33 4.49 -7.84
CA CYS A 139 -16.60 5.08 -8.96
C CYS A 139 -16.13 6.51 -8.66
N ALA A 140 -15.06 6.94 -9.33
CA ALA A 140 -14.66 8.35 -9.31
C ALA A 140 -15.78 9.25 -9.85
N SER A 141 -15.92 10.43 -9.24
CA SER A 141 -16.80 11.48 -9.76
C SER A 141 -16.37 11.90 -11.16
N LYS A 142 -17.34 12.18 -12.03
CA LYS A 142 -17.06 12.67 -13.39
C LYS A 142 -16.32 14.01 -13.32
N PRO A 143 -15.30 14.24 -14.17
CA PRO A 143 -14.62 15.53 -14.24
C PRO A 143 -15.60 16.67 -14.57
N THR A 144 -15.37 17.84 -13.97
CA THR A 144 -16.17 19.06 -14.22
C THR A 144 -15.81 19.75 -15.54
N SER A 145 -14.63 19.46 -16.10
CA SER A 145 -14.21 19.98 -17.40
C SER A 145 -15.17 19.50 -18.48
N LEU A 146 -15.81 20.43 -19.18
CA LEU A 146 -16.67 20.11 -20.31
C LEU A 146 -15.84 19.36 -21.37
N PRO A 147 -16.35 18.26 -21.94
CA PRO A 147 -15.73 17.67 -23.12
C PRO A 147 -15.75 18.70 -24.25
N ASN A 148 -14.66 18.82 -25.03
CA ASN A 148 -14.56 19.73 -26.18
C ASN A 148 -15.45 19.30 -27.38
N GLY A 149 -16.63 18.73 -27.14
CA GLY A 149 -17.53 18.18 -28.16
C GLY A 149 -17.11 16.81 -28.71
N GLN A 150 -15.93 16.29 -28.36
CA GLN A 150 -15.40 15.03 -28.93
C GLN A 150 -15.88 13.75 -28.23
N PHE A 151 -16.42 13.84 -27.01
CA PHE A 151 -16.87 12.69 -26.23
C PHE A 151 -17.82 13.12 -25.10
N GLN A 152 -18.43 12.16 -24.41
CA GLN A 152 -19.20 12.42 -23.18
C GLN A 152 -18.54 11.73 -21.98
N TRP A 153 -18.57 12.38 -20.81
CA TRP A 153 -18.13 11.75 -19.56
C TRP A 153 -19.15 10.70 -19.10
N GLY A 154 -18.69 9.47 -18.97
CA GLY A 154 -19.50 8.35 -18.49
C GLY A 154 -18.63 7.25 -17.94
N GLY A 155 -19.15 6.02 -17.91
CA GLY A 155 -18.44 4.87 -17.35
C GLY A 155 -18.15 4.99 -15.85
N CYS A 156 -17.30 4.10 -15.35
CA CYS A 156 -16.87 4.06 -13.96
C CYS A 156 -15.35 4.24 -13.91
N GLY A 157 -14.91 5.44 -13.50
CA GLY A 157 -13.48 5.75 -13.36
C GLY A 157 -12.88 5.27 -12.05
N ASP A 158 -11.56 5.08 -12.04
CA ASP A 158 -10.80 4.63 -10.87
C ASP A 158 -10.80 5.69 -9.77
N ASN A 159 -11.27 5.34 -8.57
CA ASN A 159 -11.40 6.29 -7.46
C ASN A 159 -10.08 6.49 -6.70
N VAL A 160 -9.12 7.14 -7.36
CA VAL A 160 -7.78 7.42 -6.82
C VAL A 160 -7.84 8.24 -5.54
N LYS A 161 -8.77 9.19 -5.43
CA LYS A 161 -8.94 10.02 -4.22
C LYS A 161 -9.24 9.15 -3.00
N TRP A 162 -10.17 8.21 -3.11
CA TRP A 162 -10.49 7.28 -2.03
C TRP A 162 -9.32 6.34 -1.75
N GLY A 163 -8.73 5.75 -2.80
CA GLY A 163 -7.57 4.85 -2.66
C GLY A 163 -6.38 5.50 -1.96
N ALA A 164 -6.05 6.74 -2.31
CA ALA A 164 -4.97 7.50 -1.71
C ALA A 164 -5.25 7.84 -0.23
N GLN A 165 -6.50 8.14 0.12
CA GLN A 165 -6.89 8.37 1.51
C GLN A 165 -6.78 7.10 2.35
N PHE A 166 -7.21 5.96 1.80
CA PHE A 166 -7.02 4.67 2.44
C PHE A 166 -5.53 4.37 2.65
N ALA A 167 -4.71 4.51 1.59
CA ALA A 167 -3.28 4.27 1.66
C ALA A 167 -2.58 5.17 2.68
N LYS A 168 -2.93 6.46 2.74
CA LYS A 168 -2.47 7.40 3.77
C LYS A 168 -2.82 6.92 5.18
N ARG A 169 -4.05 6.44 5.41
CA ARG A 169 -4.48 5.93 6.73
C ARG A 169 -3.81 4.61 7.09
N PHE A 170 -3.46 3.78 6.11
CA PHE A 170 -2.91 2.46 6.38
C PHE A 170 -1.37 2.47 6.52
N ILE A 171 -0.66 3.12 5.59
CA ILE A 171 0.81 3.09 5.49
C ILE A 171 1.46 4.15 6.38
N ASP A 172 1.03 5.42 6.30
CA ASP A 172 1.71 6.52 7.02
C ASP A 172 1.67 6.33 8.54
N ASN A 173 0.64 5.65 9.04
CA ASN A 173 0.47 5.35 10.45
C ASN A 173 1.57 4.43 11.02
N VAL A 174 2.31 3.71 10.19
CA VAL A 174 3.50 2.95 10.60
C VAL A 174 4.62 3.89 11.03
N GLU A 175 4.93 4.87 10.18
CA GLU A 175 6.02 5.83 10.43
C GLU A 175 5.63 6.82 11.53
N LYS A 176 4.39 7.33 11.54
CA LYS A 176 3.90 8.20 12.62
C LYS A 176 4.00 7.53 14.00
N HIS A 177 3.61 6.26 14.09
CA HIS A 177 3.73 5.51 15.35
C HIS A 177 5.19 5.37 15.82
N LYS A 178 6.17 5.28 14.89
CA LYS A 178 7.59 5.27 15.25
C LYS A 178 8.02 6.62 15.83
N ILE A 179 7.61 7.71 15.19
CA ILE A 179 7.89 9.09 15.63
C ILE A 179 7.28 9.33 17.03
N ASP A 180 5.99 9.03 17.21
CA ASP A 180 5.27 9.25 18.46
C ASP A 180 5.86 8.46 19.64
N LYS A 181 6.23 7.19 19.40
CA LYS A 181 6.85 6.34 20.42
C LYS A 181 8.20 6.90 20.87
N LYS A 182 9.01 7.42 19.95
CA LYS A 182 10.31 8.03 20.26
C LYS A 182 10.15 9.37 20.98
N ASN A 183 9.24 10.23 20.54
CA ASN A 183 8.96 11.49 21.24
C ASN A 183 8.48 11.24 22.67
N THR A 184 7.72 10.17 22.91
CA THR A 184 7.29 9.77 24.25
C THR A 184 8.45 9.25 25.11
N SER A 185 9.39 8.47 24.54
CA SER A 185 10.57 8.01 25.29
C SER A 185 11.53 9.16 25.60
N VAL A 186 11.77 10.07 24.65
CA VAL A 186 12.58 11.27 24.87
C VAL A 186 11.94 12.19 25.91
N LYS A 187 10.61 12.36 25.90
CA LYS A 187 9.92 13.11 26.96
C LYS A 187 10.12 12.51 28.34
N LYS A 188 9.97 11.18 28.48
CA LYS A 188 10.20 10.47 29.75
C LYS A 188 11.66 10.58 30.22
N GLU A 189 12.61 10.46 29.30
CA GLU A 189 14.04 10.67 29.58
C GLU A 189 14.32 12.13 29.95
N SER A 190 13.69 13.12 29.31
CA SER A 190 13.84 14.54 29.65
C SER A 190 13.19 14.91 30.97
N GLU A 191 12.05 14.31 31.32
CA GLU A 191 11.39 14.45 32.62
C GLU A 191 12.21 13.79 33.75
N GLN A 192 12.98 12.73 33.45
CA GLN A 192 13.95 12.12 34.38
C GLN A 192 15.33 12.83 34.38
N ALA A 193 15.77 13.42 33.27
CA ALA A 193 17.07 14.09 33.11
C ALA A 193 17.11 15.53 33.64
N VAL A 194 15.99 16.08 34.12
CA VAL A 194 16.01 17.27 35.00
C VAL A 194 16.80 16.98 36.30
N LYS A 195 17.13 15.72 36.62
CA LYS A 195 17.90 15.35 37.81
C LYS A 195 19.42 15.20 37.66
N THR A 196 20.03 15.24 36.47
CA THR A 196 21.52 15.24 36.40
C THR A 196 22.03 15.81 35.08
N LYS A 197 22.75 16.94 35.15
CA LYS A 197 23.48 17.50 34.00
C LYS A 197 24.90 16.89 33.89
N MET A 198 25.34 16.87 32.63
CA MET A 198 26.71 17.00 32.10
C MET A 198 27.39 15.75 31.50
N GLN A 199 27.76 15.96 30.23
CA GLN A 199 28.87 15.41 29.44
C GLN A 199 28.79 13.97 28.91
N LYS A 200 28.59 13.88 27.59
CA LYS A 200 29.63 13.33 26.71
C LYS A 200 29.39 13.68 25.24
N ASP A 201 30.26 14.53 24.72
CA ASP A 201 30.52 14.61 23.28
C ASP A 201 31.55 13.53 22.89
N GLN A 202 31.55 13.23 21.59
CA GLN A 202 32.56 12.50 20.79
C GLN A 202 32.26 11.04 20.48
N GLY A 203 31.81 10.81 19.24
CA GLY A 203 31.77 9.49 18.60
C GLY A 203 30.61 9.22 17.63
N ALA A 204 29.90 10.23 17.11
CA ALA A 204 28.78 10.00 16.20
C ALA A 204 29.28 9.81 14.75
N TYR A 205 29.58 8.56 14.37
CA TYR A 205 29.53 8.15 12.96
C TYR A 205 28.15 8.55 12.41
N PHE A 206 28.14 9.30 11.30
CA PHE A 206 26.99 9.98 10.69
C PHE A 206 25.82 9.01 10.37
N GLY A 207 25.04 8.66 11.38
CA GLY A 207 23.80 7.91 11.28
C GLY A 207 22.63 8.88 11.30
N MET A 208 21.85 8.92 10.22
CA MET A 208 20.67 9.78 10.10
C MET A 208 19.69 9.51 11.25
N ASP A 209 19.16 10.56 11.89
CA ASP A 209 18.16 10.41 12.96
C ASP A 209 16.95 9.59 12.46
N ASN A 210 16.57 8.54 13.18
CA ASN A 210 15.40 7.71 12.88
C ASN A 210 14.11 8.53 12.65
N ASN A 211 13.98 9.71 13.28
CA ASN A 211 12.86 10.63 13.02
C ASN A 211 12.95 11.29 11.63
N ALA A 212 14.15 11.66 11.21
CA ALA A 212 14.40 12.16 9.86
C ALA A 212 14.11 11.07 8.81
N ILE A 213 14.53 9.82 9.06
CA ILE A 213 14.21 8.67 8.19
C ILE A 213 12.69 8.47 8.08
N ALA A 214 11.98 8.47 9.21
CA ALA A 214 10.51 8.34 9.23
C ALA A 214 9.82 9.49 8.48
N THR A 215 10.34 10.71 8.58
CA THR A 215 9.84 11.89 7.86
C THR A 215 10.04 11.77 6.35
N VAL A 216 11.22 11.31 5.91
CA VAL A 216 11.51 11.03 4.50
C VAL A 216 10.61 9.91 3.98
N ASN A 217 10.41 8.84 4.75
CA ASN A 217 9.49 7.76 4.41
C ASN A 217 8.05 8.24 4.23
N LEU A 218 7.56 9.15 5.09
CA LEU A 218 6.24 9.78 4.94
C LEU A 218 6.15 10.63 3.67
N HIS A 219 7.22 11.34 3.33
CA HIS A 219 7.31 12.08 2.07
C HIS A 219 7.24 11.14 0.87
N ASN A 220 8.02 10.06 0.85
CA ASN A 220 8.06 9.08 -0.24
C ASN A 220 6.70 8.39 -0.43
N ASN A 221 6.00 8.03 0.67
CA ASN A 221 4.63 7.54 0.61
C ASN A 221 3.68 8.56 -0.03
N ARG A 222 3.81 9.84 0.33
CA ARG A 222 3.01 10.92 -0.27
C ARG A 222 3.30 11.07 -1.76
N VAL A 223 4.57 10.98 -2.19
CA VAL A 223 4.96 11.02 -3.59
C VAL A 223 4.29 9.88 -4.35
N GLY A 224 4.36 8.64 -3.85
CA GLY A 224 3.71 7.49 -4.48
C GLY A 224 2.20 7.68 -4.71
N ARG A 225 1.48 8.23 -3.73
CA ARG A 225 0.04 8.54 -3.91
C ARG A 225 -0.22 9.68 -4.90
N LYS A 226 0.68 10.66 -4.91
CA LYS A 226 0.58 11.81 -5.83
C LYS A 226 0.76 11.34 -7.27
N VAL A 227 1.76 10.50 -7.55
CA VAL A 227 1.96 9.89 -8.88
C VAL A 227 0.68 9.24 -9.38
N MET A 228 -0.01 8.46 -8.55
CA MET A 228 -1.29 7.85 -8.96
C MET A 228 -2.37 8.87 -9.37
N THR A 229 -2.37 10.06 -8.76
CA THR A 229 -3.32 11.13 -9.11
C THR A 229 -2.91 11.79 -10.42
N ASP A 230 -1.61 12.03 -10.59
CA ASP A 230 -1.04 12.73 -11.74
C ASP A 230 -1.02 11.84 -13.00
N SER A 231 -0.96 10.51 -12.85
CA SER A 231 -0.97 9.54 -13.94
C SER A 231 -2.35 9.24 -14.54
N LEU A 232 -3.44 9.84 -14.04
CA LEU A 232 -4.80 9.56 -14.52
C LEU A 232 -5.01 9.98 -15.98
N ARG A 233 -5.19 8.99 -16.86
CA ARG A 233 -5.47 9.22 -18.28
C ARG A 233 -6.95 9.11 -18.60
N THR A 234 -7.36 9.81 -19.65
CA THR A 234 -8.71 9.68 -20.19
C THR A 234 -8.74 8.45 -21.08
N GLN A 235 -9.53 7.44 -20.70
CA GLN A 235 -9.80 6.25 -21.51
C GLN A 235 -11.21 6.35 -22.09
N CYS A 236 -11.40 5.85 -23.30
CA CYS A 236 -12.66 5.97 -24.04
C CYS A 236 -13.09 4.63 -24.62
N LYS A 237 -14.41 4.40 -24.64
CA LYS A 237 -15.06 3.32 -25.40
C LYS A 237 -15.85 3.92 -26.55
N CYS A 238 -15.61 3.40 -27.75
CA CYS A 238 -16.34 3.80 -28.95
C CYS A 238 -17.63 2.99 -29.11
N HIS A 239 -18.68 3.64 -29.61
CA HIS A 239 -20.03 3.08 -29.71
C HIS A 239 -20.60 3.11 -31.14
N GLY A 240 -19.82 3.48 -32.15
CA GLY A 240 -20.28 3.53 -33.53
C GLY A 240 -20.36 2.16 -34.21
N VAL A 241 -21.18 2.08 -35.26
CA VAL A 241 -21.31 0.89 -36.11
C VAL A 241 -19.95 0.48 -36.65
N SER A 242 -19.67 -0.84 -36.65
CA SER A 242 -18.39 -1.41 -37.11
C SER A 242 -17.14 -0.87 -36.40
N GLY A 243 -17.27 -0.39 -35.16
CA GLY A 243 -16.14 0.13 -34.37
C GLY A 243 -15.83 1.62 -34.61
N SER A 244 -16.70 2.36 -35.30
CA SER A 244 -16.55 3.81 -35.45
C SER A 244 -16.51 4.52 -34.09
N CYS A 245 -15.67 5.56 -34.00
CA CYS A 245 -15.47 6.35 -32.78
C CYS A 245 -16.14 7.74 -32.83
N ASN A 246 -17.10 7.95 -33.75
CA ASN A 246 -17.85 9.21 -33.86
C ASN A 246 -18.63 9.54 -32.58
N ILE A 247 -19.10 8.50 -31.86
CA ILE A 247 -19.68 8.62 -30.52
C ILE A 247 -18.84 7.77 -29.57
N LYS A 248 -18.30 8.40 -28.52
CA LYS A 248 -17.50 7.71 -27.51
C LYS A 248 -17.78 8.22 -26.11
N THR A 249 -17.74 7.30 -25.15
CA THR A 249 -17.87 7.58 -23.72
C THR A 249 -16.50 7.45 -23.08
N CYS A 250 -16.08 8.44 -22.29
CA CYS A 250 -14.77 8.41 -21.64
C CYS A 250 -14.86 8.54 -20.12
N TRP A 251 -13.84 8.01 -19.44
CA TRP A 251 -13.63 8.09 -17.99
C TRP A 251 -12.15 8.26 -17.66
N LYS A 252 -11.85 8.65 -16.42
CA LYS A 252 -10.49 8.66 -15.89
C LYS A 252 -10.13 7.29 -15.35
N ALA A 253 -9.01 6.74 -15.81
CA ALA A 253 -8.52 5.45 -15.38
C ALA A 253 -7.00 5.46 -15.24
N LEU A 254 -6.50 4.61 -14.36
CA LEU A 254 -5.08 4.44 -14.10
C LEU A 254 -4.41 3.69 -15.27
N PRO A 255 -3.16 4.04 -15.61
CA PRO A 255 -2.34 3.23 -16.51
C PRO A 255 -1.91 1.93 -15.82
N PRO A 256 -1.37 0.95 -16.56
CA PRO A 256 -0.76 -0.24 -15.98
C PRO A 256 0.30 0.13 -14.93
N MET A 257 0.41 -0.67 -13.88
CA MET A 257 1.36 -0.41 -12.80
C MET A 257 2.84 -0.43 -13.28
N SER A 258 3.13 -1.16 -14.35
CA SER A 258 4.46 -1.16 -14.98
C SER A 258 4.85 0.23 -15.50
N GLU A 259 3.91 0.95 -16.13
CA GLU A 259 4.13 2.33 -16.61
C GLU A 259 4.31 3.29 -15.43
N VAL A 260 3.54 3.11 -14.35
CA VAL A 260 3.69 3.92 -13.13
C VAL A 260 5.05 3.69 -12.46
N GLY A 261 5.58 2.47 -12.49
CA GLY A 261 6.88 2.13 -11.90
C GLY A 261 8.08 2.75 -12.62
N GLU A 262 7.90 3.23 -13.86
CA GLU A 262 8.95 3.90 -14.64
C GLU A 262 9.02 5.41 -14.39
N ILE A 263 8.03 6.00 -13.70
CA ILE A 263 7.95 7.43 -13.34
C ILE A 263 8.77 7.73 -12.09
#